data_AF-A0A2N9NPI9-F1
#
_entry.id   AF-A0A2N9NPI9-F1
#
_cell.length_a   1.000
_cell.length_b   1.000
_cell.length_c   1.000
_cell.angle_alpha   90.00
_cell.angle_beta   90.00
_cell.angle_gamma   90.00
#
_symmetry.space_group_name_H-M   'P 1'
#
loop_
_entity.id
_entity.type
_entity.pdbx_description
1 polymer ?
#
loop_
_entity_poly.entity_id
_entity_poly.type
_entity_poly.pdbx_seq_one_letter_code
_entity_poly.pdbx_strand_id
1 'polypeptide(L)'
;MTRFILHAWVRFLAMAAVLSVLHAKAQPAPMSRGESRSVFGYDTTKDFLAFDPQYLEKRRQYTGELRELQLELARQTAAGRATPCSRQIFLEARWLSYSAQWQRIERRLHDLREMLARPADPADARDQVEVDGSYDHCSEAWFLKLDSTLEELEDRASRGEGPKYPLQLLDRINSPEKLRSYLDSILVSDIRHTGIDNRFELNIAITAIERLIQGELGDVYPFDPRLKQALLEYEDEYWQNPETGYWGTWYKQENGELRKTSDLSVTFHIISYRHNNLKRVPEMINTTLAFKDLEYPYGWLEEGKKSNHHNYAVVRLFRICWPSMSEDQRELARTEMRQMIKFCLTETLNADGSFKLMDEDTVGSSYMFPVELLDETGYFRKSRRFWTDESLPGSMEVAKRVAAKIQLAGLTDTESRKALRRLQDAQREARRRSVAGALEIVVLIGIGYLTIRFFRRRREPVLPN
;
A
#
# COMPACT_ATOMS: atom_id res chain seq x y z
N MET A 1 -37.10 47.13 28.41
CA MET A 1 -35.87 46.81 27.65
C MET A 1 -35.62 45.31 27.41
N THR A 2 -36.47 44.41 27.89
CA THR A 2 -36.25 42.94 27.82
C THR A 2 -37.03 42.20 26.73
N ARG A 3 -37.97 42.85 26.02
CA ARG A 3 -38.73 42.22 24.92
C ARG A 3 -38.14 42.42 23.52
N PHE A 4 -37.25 43.39 23.33
CA PHE A 4 -36.63 43.68 22.02
C PHE A 4 -35.39 42.82 21.72
N ILE A 5 -34.73 42.27 22.74
CA ILE A 5 -33.53 41.44 22.54
C ILE A 5 -33.92 40.01 22.13
N LEU A 6 -35.06 39.49 22.60
CA LEU A 6 -35.46 38.11 22.30
C LEU A 6 -35.87 37.88 20.83
N HIS A 7 -36.40 38.90 20.15
CA HIS A 7 -36.79 38.79 18.73
C HIS A 7 -35.59 38.88 17.76
N ALA A 8 -34.49 39.53 18.16
CA ALA A 8 -33.28 39.60 17.36
C ALA A 8 -32.51 38.26 17.34
N TRP A 9 -32.51 37.54 18.48
CA TRP A 9 -31.84 36.24 18.58
C TRP A 9 -32.55 35.11 17.85
N VAL A 10 -33.89 35.09 17.83
CA VAL A 10 -34.66 34.06 17.11
C VAL A 10 -34.53 34.21 15.59
N ARG A 11 -34.41 35.43 15.07
CA ARG A 11 -34.16 35.65 13.63
C ARG A 11 -32.73 35.32 13.21
N PHE A 12 -31.74 35.51 14.07
CA PHE A 12 -30.35 35.14 13.78
C PHE A 12 -30.16 33.61 13.79
N LEU A 13 -30.82 32.88 14.70
CA LEU A 13 -30.81 31.42 14.74
C LEU A 13 -31.59 30.80 13.57
N ALA A 14 -32.70 31.42 13.13
CA ALA A 14 -33.42 30.97 11.94
C ALA A 14 -32.65 31.21 10.64
N MET A 15 -31.92 32.34 10.51
CA MET A 15 -31.04 32.58 9.35
C MET A 15 -29.79 31.69 9.35
N ALA A 16 -29.22 31.39 10.52
CA ALA A 16 -28.09 30.45 10.63
C ALA A 16 -28.52 29.00 10.33
N ALA A 17 -29.74 28.59 10.70
CA ALA A 17 -30.30 27.29 10.35
C ALA A 17 -30.64 27.17 8.85
N VAL A 18 -31.13 28.25 8.22
CA VAL A 18 -31.40 28.25 6.76
C VAL A 18 -30.10 28.33 5.93
N LEU A 19 -29.05 29.00 6.44
CA LEU A 19 -27.73 29.03 5.78
C LEU A 19 -26.90 27.74 5.98
N SER A 20 -27.10 27.00 7.07
CA SER A 20 -26.49 25.68 7.26
C SER A 20 -27.21 24.56 6.51
N VAL A 21 -28.51 24.73 6.21
CA VAL A 21 -29.25 23.83 5.29
C VAL A 21 -28.92 24.11 3.82
N LEU A 22 -28.43 25.30 3.45
CA LEU A 22 -28.01 25.64 2.09
C LEU A 22 -26.51 25.43 1.79
N HIS A 23 -25.72 24.97 2.76
CA HIS A 23 -24.31 24.57 2.56
C HIS A 23 -23.99 23.12 2.91
N ALA A 24 -25.01 22.32 3.26
CA ALA A 24 -24.93 20.89 3.02
C ALA A 24 -25.00 20.67 1.50
N LYS A 25 -23.90 20.93 0.78
CA LYS A 25 -23.64 20.21 -0.46
C LYS A 25 -23.81 18.75 -0.08
N ALA A 26 -24.89 18.14 -0.55
CA ALA A 26 -25.02 16.69 -0.53
C ALA A 26 -23.66 16.17 -0.97
N GLN A 27 -22.97 15.44 -0.09
CA GLN A 27 -21.86 14.64 -0.56
C GLN A 27 -22.45 13.85 -1.73
N PRO A 28 -21.92 13.99 -2.95
CA PRO A 28 -22.39 13.18 -4.05
C PRO A 28 -22.34 11.74 -3.53
N ALA A 29 -23.44 11.01 -3.69
CA ALA A 29 -23.46 9.60 -3.37
C ALA A 29 -22.20 8.98 -3.99
N PRO A 30 -21.45 8.13 -3.27
CA PRO A 30 -20.23 7.55 -3.81
C PRO A 30 -20.55 7.02 -5.21
N MET A 31 -19.83 7.57 -6.19
CA MET A 31 -20.03 7.26 -7.59
C MET A 31 -19.93 5.74 -7.74
N SER A 32 -20.90 5.14 -8.43
CA SER A 32 -21.01 3.67 -8.47
C SER A 32 -19.76 3.04 -9.08
N ARG A 33 -19.45 1.77 -8.72
CA ARG A 33 -18.37 0.96 -9.35
C ARG A 33 -18.38 0.97 -10.89
N GLY A 34 -19.51 1.27 -11.54
CA GLY A 34 -19.60 1.40 -12.98
C GLY A 34 -18.92 2.66 -13.55
N GLU A 35 -18.89 3.76 -12.79
CA GLU A 35 -18.37 5.05 -13.27
C GLU A 35 -16.84 5.05 -13.36
N SER A 36 -16.14 4.52 -12.35
CA SER A 36 -14.67 4.42 -12.36
C SER A 36 -14.15 3.58 -13.53
N ARG A 37 -14.84 2.46 -13.79
CA ARG A 37 -14.59 1.55 -14.92
C ARG A 37 -14.86 2.18 -16.29
N SER A 38 -15.73 3.18 -16.36
CA SER A 38 -16.03 3.85 -17.64
C SER A 38 -15.00 4.93 -18.00
N VAL A 39 -14.47 5.66 -17.00
CA VAL A 39 -13.60 6.81 -17.24
C VAL A 39 -12.13 6.40 -17.29
N PHE A 40 -11.65 5.72 -16.25
CA PHE A 40 -10.23 5.38 -16.06
C PHE A 40 -9.95 3.88 -16.18
N GLY A 41 -11.00 3.06 -16.12
CA GLY A 41 -10.87 1.61 -16.11
C GLY A 41 -11.46 0.90 -17.32
N TYR A 42 -11.87 -0.33 -17.04
CA TYR A 42 -12.64 -1.17 -17.94
C TYR A 42 -13.60 -2.07 -17.14
N ASP A 43 -14.81 -2.28 -17.65
CA ASP A 43 -15.75 -3.25 -17.08
C ASP A 43 -15.67 -4.59 -17.82
N THR A 44 -15.00 -5.54 -17.18
CA THR A 44 -14.75 -6.89 -17.73
C THR A 44 -15.99 -7.78 -17.78
N THR A 45 -17.10 -7.35 -17.18
CA THR A 45 -18.32 -8.16 -17.04
C THR A 45 -18.84 -8.71 -18.36
N LYS A 46 -18.90 -7.87 -19.41
CA LYS A 46 -19.41 -8.29 -20.73
C LYS A 46 -18.52 -9.34 -21.38
N ASP A 47 -17.20 -9.21 -21.20
CA ASP A 47 -16.25 -10.11 -21.83
C ASP A 47 -16.20 -11.47 -21.16
N PHE A 48 -16.29 -11.49 -19.83
CA PHE A 48 -16.45 -12.73 -19.10
C PHE A 48 -17.76 -13.45 -19.41
N LEU A 49 -18.87 -12.72 -19.56
CA LEU A 49 -20.15 -13.32 -19.97
C LEU A 49 -20.12 -13.86 -21.41
N ALA A 50 -19.32 -13.24 -22.29
CA ALA A 50 -19.09 -13.76 -23.63
C ALA A 50 -18.26 -15.05 -23.61
N PHE A 51 -17.28 -15.16 -22.71
CA PHE A 51 -16.47 -16.37 -22.51
C PHE A 51 -17.26 -17.51 -21.86
N ASP A 52 -17.97 -17.23 -20.76
CA ASP A 52 -18.84 -18.17 -20.04
C ASP A 52 -20.12 -17.45 -19.56
N PRO A 53 -21.30 -17.78 -20.11
CA PRO A 53 -22.58 -17.20 -19.68
C PRO A 53 -22.90 -17.41 -18.19
N GLN A 54 -22.31 -18.42 -17.55
CA GLN A 54 -22.47 -18.73 -16.12
C GLN A 54 -21.44 -18.00 -15.24
N TYR A 55 -20.58 -17.14 -15.80
CA TYR A 55 -19.47 -16.51 -15.07
C TYR A 55 -19.92 -15.82 -13.78
N LEU A 56 -21.00 -15.02 -13.83
CA LEU A 56 -21.46 -14.29 -12.64
C LEU A 56 -21.98 -15.21 -11.53
N GLU A 57 -22.58 -16.34 -11.89
CA GLU A 57 -23.06 -17.34 -10.92
C GLU A 57 -21.89 -18.06 -10.28
N LYS A 58 -20.98 -18.62 -11.09
CA LYS A 58 -19.78 -19.32 -10.64
C LYS A 58 -18.86 -18.43 -9.83
N ARG A 59 -18.64 -17.19 -10.27
CA ARG A 59 -17.86 -16.19 -9.51
C ARG A 59 -18.47 -15.95 -8.14
N ARG A 60 -19.78 -15.75 -8.02
CA ARG A 60 -20.44 -15.58 -6.71
C ARG A 60 -20.27 -16.82 -5.82
N GLN A 61 -20.41 -18.02 -6.40
CA GLN A 61 -20.21 -19.27 -5.67
C GLN A 61 -18.78 -19.36 -5.10
N TYR A 62 -17.76 -19.29 -5.95
CA TYR A 62 -16.38 -19.50 -5.51
C TYR A 62 -15.84 -18.35 -4.64
N THR A 63 -16.27 -17.10 -4.89
CA THR A 63 -15.92 -15.99 -3.98
C THR A 63 -16.58 -16.12 -2.62
N GLY A 64 -17.78 -16.69 -2.55
CA GLY A 64 -18.44 -17.06 -1.29
C GLY A 64 -17.66 -18.12 -0.52
N GLU A 65 -17.32 -19.23 -1.17
CA GLU A 65 -16.52 -20.30 -0.55
C GLU A 65 -15.14 -19.80 -0.10
N LEU A 66 -14.45 -19.05 -0.96
CA LEU A 66 -13.15 -18.46 -0.63
C LEU A 66 -13.24 -17.53 0.58
N ARG A 67 -14.33 -16.77 0.73
CA ARG A 67 -14.53 -15.87 1.88
C ARG A 67 -14.65 -16.65 3.19
N GLU A 68 -15.34 -17.79 3.19
CA GLU A 68 -15.43 -18.66 4.38
C GLU A 68 -14.04 -19.18 4.78
N LEU A 69 -13.25 -19.64 3.80
CA LEU A 69 -11.89 -20.12 4.03
C LEU A 69 -10.94 -19.00 4.49
N GLN A 70 -11.11 -17.79 3.97
CA GLN A 70 -10.36 -16.62 4.44
C GLN A 70 -10.63 -16.32 5.92
N LEU A 71 -11.91 -16.39 6.34
CA LEU A 71 -12.27 -16.15 7.73
C LEU A 71 -11.67 -17.22 8.66
N GLU A 72 -11.65 -18.48 8.20
CA GLU A 72 -11.02 -19.56 8.95
C GLU A 72 -9.49 -19.39 9.03
N LEU A 73 -8.84 -19.06 7.91
CA LEU A 73 -7.42 -18.73 7.88
C LEU A 73 -7.10 -17.59 8.86
N ALA A 74 -7.86 -16.49 8.80
CA ALA A 74 -7.69 -15.35 9.71
C ALA A 74 -7.89 -15.74 11.19
N ARG A 75 -8.90 -16.57 11.49
CA ARG A 75 -9.14 -17.08 12.85
C ARG A 75 -7.95 -17.91 13.36
N GLN A 76 -7.41 -18.80 12.54
CA GLN A 76 -6.26 -19.63 12.90
C GLN A 76 -4.99 -18.80 13.07
N THR A 77 -4.71 -17.85 12.16
CA THR A 77 -3.58 -16.91 12.30
C THR A 77 -3.69 -16.07 13.57
N ALA A 78 -4.88 -15.56 13.88
CA ALA A 78 -5.14 -14.81 15.11
C ALA A 78 -4.97 -15.65 16.39
N ALA A 79 -5.13 -16.97 16.29
CA ALA A 79 -4.84 -17.93 17.35
C ALA A 79 -3.36 -18.33 17.43
N GLY A 80 -2.49 -17.73 16.63
CA GLY A 80 -1.04 -17.97 16.64
C GLY A 80 -0.59 -19.16 15.79
N ARG A 81 -1.46 -19.77 14.97
CA ARG A 81 -1.04 -20.82 14.02
C ARG A 81 -0.20 -20.17 12.91
N ALA A 82 0.95 -20.76 12.61
CA ALA A 82 1.71 -20.39 11.43
C ALA A 82 1.02 -20.92 10.17
N THR A 83 0.77 -20.04 9.20
CA THR A 83 -0.05 -20.35 8.00
C THR A 83 0.61 -19.98 6.65
N PRO A 84 1.92 -20.20 6.44
CA PRO A 84 2.59 -19.80 5.19
C PRO A 84 2.01 -20.46 3.93
N CYS A 85 1.82 -21.78 3.93
CA CYS A 85 1.28 -22.51 2.79
C CYS A 85 -0.22 -22.25 2.60
N SER A 86 -0.98 -22.19 3.69
CA SER A 86 -2.39 -21.79 3.65
C SER A 86 -2.55 -20.41 3.00
N ARG A 87 -1.68 -19.44 3.33
CA ARG A 87 -1.67 -18.11 2.72
C ARG A 87 -1.32 -18.17 1.23
N GLN A 88 -0.30 -18.93 0.84
CA GLN A 88 0.11 -19.10 -0.57
C GLN A 88 -1.03 -19.69 -1.42
N ILE A 89 -1.67 -20.75 -0.93
CA ILE A 89 -2.83 -21.38 -1.60
C ILE A 89 -4.01 -20.41 -1.68
N PHE A 90 -4.30 -19.69 -0.60
CA PHE A 90 -5.37 -18.69 -0.56
C PHE A 90 -5.19 -17.58 -1.60
N LEU A 91 -3.97 -17.02 -1.73
CA LEU A 91 -3.70 -15.96 -2.70
C LEU A 91 -3.89 -16.44 -4.14
N GLU A 92 -3.51 -17.68 -4.43
CA GLU A 92 -3.76 -18.28 -5.75
C GLU A 92 -5.24 -18.52 -6.01
N ALA A 93 -5.98 -19.05 -5.03
CA ALA A 93 -7.43 -19.20 -5.15
C ALA A 93 -8.14 -17.84 -5.33
N ARG A 94 -7.66 -16.79 -4.65
CA ARG A 94 -8.17 -15.42 -4.80
C ARG A 94 -7.99 -14.90 -6.21
N TRP A 95 -6.80 -15.00 -6.77
CA TRP A 95 -6.55 -14.64 -8.16
C TRP A 95 -7.49 -15.39 -9.12
N LEU A 96 -7.60 -16.71 -8.95
CA LEU A 96 -8.43 -17.55 -9.83
C LEU A 96 -9.93 -17.22 -9.69
N SER A 97 -10.39 -16.69 -8.55
CA SER A 97 -11.79 -16.33 -8.32
C SER A 97 -12.27 -15.15 -9.17
N TYR A 98 -11.32 -14.37 -9.70
CA TYR A 98 -11.58 -13.29 -10.65
C TYR A 98 -11.47 -13.73 -12.11
N SER A 99 -10.99 -14.95 -12.36
CA SER A 99 -10.86 -15.56 -13.69
C SER A 99 -11.95 -16.61 -13.93
N ALA A 100 -12.11 -17.06 -15.18
CA ALA A 100 -13.00 -18.16 -15.56
C ALA A 100 -12.30 -19.52 -15.60
N GLN A 101 -11.28 -19.70 -14.75
CA GLN A 101 -10.46 -20.91 -14.67
C GLN A 101 -11.01 -21.89 -13.62
N TRP A 102 -12.26 -22.32 -13.83
CA TRP A 102 -13.07 -23.03 -12.82
C TRP A 102 -12.43 -24.28 -12.24
N GLN A 103 -11.88 -25.13 -13.10
CA GLN A 103 -11.19 -26.35 -12.64
C GLN A 103 -9.98 -26.05 -11.76
N ARG A 104 -9.28 -24.93 -12.01
CA ARG A 104 -8.12 -24.54 -11.20
C ARG A 104 -8.60 -24.04 -9.83
N ILE A 105 -9.58 -23.15 -9.78
CA ILE A 105 -10.09 -22.65 -8.49
C ILE A 105 -10.70 -23.76 -7.64
N GLU A 106 -11.43 -24.70 -8.23
CA GLU A 106 -11.98 -25.85 -7.50
C GLU A 106 -10.89 -26.67 -6.80
N ARG A 107 -9.80 -26.96 -7.51
CA ARG A 107 -8.63 -27.63 -6.92
C ARG A 107 -8.00 -26.79 -5.82
N ARG A 108 -7.77 -25.50 -6.05
CA ARG A 108 -7.13 -24.63 -5.06
C ARG A 108 -7.97 -24.41 -3.80
N LEU A 109 -9.31 -24.36 -3.93
CA LEU A 109 -10.20 -24.33 -2.78
C LEU A 109 -10.18 -25.65 -2.00
N HIS A 110 -10.12 -26.79 -2.71
CA HIS A 110 -9.93 -28.08 -2.08
C HIS A 110 -8.59 -28.16 -1.32
N ASP A 111 -7.48 -27.79 -1.96
CA ASP A 111 -6.15 -27.75 -1.33
C ASP A 111 -6.15 -26.85 -0.08
N LEU A 112 -6.82 -25.70 -0.14
CA LEU A 112 -6.92 -24.78 1.00
C LEU A 112 -7.72 -25.40 2.15
N ARG A 113 -8.85 -26.05 1.84
CA ARG A 113 -9.64 -26.79 2.84
C ARG A 113 -8.81 -27.88 3.52
N GLU A 114 -8.06 -28.65 2.74
CA GLU A 114 -7.19 -29.68 3.30
C GLU A 114 -6.07 -29.09 4.16
N MET A 115 -5.45 -27.99 3.73
CA MET A 115 -4.37 -27.35 4.47
C MET A 115 -4.88 -26.75 5.80
N LEU A 116 -6.04 -26.10 5.79
CA LEU A 116 -6.66 -25.52 7.00
C LEU A 116 -7.16 -26.58 7.99
N ALA A 117 -7.47 -27.79 7.51
CA ALA A 117 -7.86 -28.91 8.37
C ALA A 117 -6.66 -29.55 9.10
N ARG A 118 -5.43 -29.29 8.66
CA ARG A 118 -4.20 -29.78 9.33
C ARG A 118 -3.92 -28.97 10.60
N PRO A 119 -3.35 -29.60 11.65
CA PRO A 119 -3.00 -28.90 12.89
C PRO A 119 -2.00 -27.75 12.65
N ALA A 120 -1.11 -27.88 11.67
CA ALA A 120 -0.17 -26.85 11.24
C ALA A 120 0.15 -27.00 9.75
N ASP A 121 0.58 -25.91 9.14
CA ASP A 121 1.23 -25.94 7.83
C ASP A 121 2.60 -26.68 7.93
N PRO A 122 3.17 -27.13 6.80
CA PRO A 122 4.50 -27.73 6.79
C PRO A 122 5.54 -26.80 7.43
N ALA A 123 6.41 -27.36 8.28
CA ALA A 123 7.40 -26.57 9.04
C ALA A 123 8.45 -25.91 8.14
N ASP A 124 8.69 -26.49 6.98
CA ASP A 124 9.61 -26.06 5.92
C ASP A 124 8.96 -25.14 4.89
N ALA A 125 7.68 -24.77 5.04
CA ALA A 125 6.94 -23.96 4.06
C ALA A 125 7.54 -22.56 3.78
N ARG A 126 8.48 -22.09 4.62
CA ARG A 126 9.23 -20.83 4.44
C ARG A 126 10.72 -21.05 4.16
N ASP A 127 11.15 -22.30 4.04
CA ASP A 127 12.49 -22.64 3.58
C ASP A 127 12.59 -22.47 2.08
N GLN A 128 13.82 -22.27 1.60
CA GLN A 128 14.05 -22.11 0.17
C GLN A 128 13.92 -23.47 -0.53
N VAL A 129 13.15 -23.51 -1.60
CA VAL A 129 12.98 -24.68 -2.46
C VAL A 129 14.23 -24.83 -3.32
N GLU A 130 14.89 -25.99 -3.28
CA GLU A 130 16.13 -26.25 -4.02
C GLU A 130 15.95 -26.19 -5.55
N VAL A 131 14.79 -26.63 -6.06
CA VAL A 131 14.58 -26.79 -7.50
C VAL A 131 14.50 -25.48 -8.27
N ASP A 132 13.84 -24.46 -7.73
CA ASP A 132 13.63 -23.17 -8.40
C ASP A 132 14.18 -21.98 -7.59
N GLY A 133 14.71 -22.23 -6.40
CA GLY A 133 15.21 -21.21 -5.48
C GLY A 133 14.13 -20.35 -4.84
N SER A 134 12.85 -20.61 -5.07
CA SER A 134 11.76 -19.82 -4.47
C SER A 134 11.64 -20.06 -2.97
N TYR A 135 10.94 -19.18 -2.26
CA TYR A 135 10.48 -19.42 -0.89
C TYR A 135 8.99 -19.76 -0.84
N ASP A 136 8.46 -20.33 -1.92
CA ASP A 136 7.05 -20.67 -2.06
C ASP A 136 6.88 -22.13 -2.48
N HIS A 137 6.45 -22.94 -1.53
CA HIS A 137 6.24 -24.38 -1.72
C HIS A 137 4.86 -24.71 -2.27
N CYS A 138 3.90 -23.80 -2.10
CA CYS A 138 2.49 -24.15 -2.16
C CYS A 138 1.72 -23.45 -3.29
N SER A 139 2.24 -22.38 -3.90
CA SER A 139 1.68 -21.77 -5.11
C SER A 139 2.09 -22.53 -6.39
N GLU A 140 1.17 -22.70 -7.33
CA GLU A 140 1.53 -23.18 -8.68
C GLU A 140 1.92 -22.02 -9.61
N ALA A 141 1.28 -20.86 -9.46
CA ALA A 141 1.53 -19.68 -10.30
C ALA A 141 2.91 -19.05 -10.03
N TRP A 142 3.71 -18.88 -11.10
CA TRP A 142 5.06 -18.32 -11.02
C TRP A 142 5.13 -16.92 -10.38
N PHE A 143 4.20 -16.02 -10.73
CA PHE A 143 4.23 -14.65 -10.21
C PHE A 143 3.93 -14.57 -8.71
N LEU A 144 3.15 -15.52 -8.17
CA LEU A 144 2.92 -15.64 -6.73
C LEU A 144 4.15 -16.19 -6.02
N LYS A 145 4.81 -17.20 -6.62
CA LYS A 145 6.10 -17.67 -6.11
C LYS A 145 7.13 -16.55 -6.07
N LEU A 146 7.18 -15.72 -7.12
CA LEU A 146 8.07 -14.58 -7.20
C LEU A 146 7.83 -13.57 -6.07
N ASP A 147 6.57 -13.21 -5.84
CA ASP A 147 6.19 -12.25 -4.78
C ASP A 147 6.49 -12.79 -3.37
N SER A 148 6.11 -14.03 -3.07
CA SER A 148 6.46 -14.73 -1.82
C SER A 148 7.97 -14.79 -1.61
N THR A 149 8.73 -15.12 -2.65
CA THR A 149 10.20 -15.19 -2.61
C THR A 149 10.81 -13.84 -2.26
N LEU A 150 10.27 -12.78 -2.85
CA LEU A 150 10.73 -11.43 -2.61
C LEU A 150 10.49 -10.96 -1.17
N GLU A 151 9.32 -11.24 -0.60
CA GLU A 151 9.05 -10.93 0.81
C GLU A 151 10.05 -11.61 1.75
N GLU A 152 10.37 -12.88 1.49
CA GLU A 152 11.34 -13.65 2.28
C GLU A 152 12.77 -13.14 2.09
N LEU A 153 13.17 -12.79 0.87
CA LEU A 153 14.47 -12.19 0.59
C LEU A 153 14.67 -10.88 1.36
N GLU A 154 13.70 -9.97 1.34
CA GLU A 154 13.81 -8.71 2.10
C GLU A 154 13.90 -8.95 3.61
N ASP A 155 13.07 -9.84 4.14
CA ASP A 155 13.08 -10.15 5.57
C ASP A 155 14.39 -10.80 6.01
N ARG A 156 14.95 -11.71 5.20
CA ARG A 156 16.25 -12.35 5.41
C ARG A 156 17.42 -11.38 5.27
N ALA A 157 17.41 -10.55 4.23
CA ALA A 157 18.43 -9.51 4.02
C ALA A 157 18.48 -8.54 5.21
N SER A 158 17.33 -8.19 5.80
CA SER A 158 17.26 -7.37 7.01
C SER A 158 17.94 -7.98 8.24
N ARG A 159 18.21 -9.29 8.20
CA ARG A 159 18.92 -10.09 9.22
C ARG A 159 20.34 -10.47 8.79
N GLY A 160 20.81 -9.99 7.64
CA GLY A 160 22.12 -10.35 7.07
C GLY A 160 22.17 -11.75 6.48
N GLU A 161 21.03 -12.35 6.15
CA GLU A 161 20.92 -13.67 5.53
C GLU A 161 20.73 -13.55 4.00
N GLY A 162 21.43 -14.39 3.23
CA GLY A 162 21.25 -14.53 1.79
C GLY A 162 20.55 -15.84 1.40
N PRO A 163 20.20 -16.01 0.11
CA PRO A 163 19.65 -17.26 -0.39
C PRO A 163 20.67 -18.41 -0.26
N LYS A 164 20.17 -19.62 0.05
CA LYS A 164 20.95 -20.88 0.12
C LYS A 164 21.14 -21.51 -1.25
N TYR A 165 20.13 -21.43 -2.11
CA TYR A 165 20.11 -21.97 -3.46
C TYR A 165 20.01 -20.84 -4.51
N PRO A 166 20.49 -21.05 -5.74
CA PRO A 166 20.31 -20.08 -6.82
C PRO A 166 18.83 -19.80 -7.10
N LEU A 167 18.47 -18.52 -7.30
CA LEU A 167 17.10 -18.07 -7.59
C LEU A 167 16.71 -18.35 -9.05
N GLN A 168 16.68 -19.62 -9.47
CA GLN A 168 16.41 -20.04 -10.85
C GLN A 168 15.03 -19.60 -11.37
N LEU A 169 14.06 -19.34 -10.49
CA LEU A 169 12.77 -18.75 -10.90
C LEU A 169 12.93 -17.42 -11.67
N LEU A 170 14.03 -16.67 -11.44
CA LEU A 170 14.32 -15.41 -12.09
C LEU A 170 14.81 -15.57 -13.54
N ASP A 171 15.26 -16.77 -13.93
CA ASP A 171 15.69 -17.08 -15.30
C ASP A 171 14.58 -16.83 -16.34
N ARG A 172 13.31 -16.85 -15.90
CA ARG A 172 12.14 -16.56 -16.74
C ARG A 172 12.15 -15.14 -17.29
N ILE A 173 12.74 -14.18 -16.57
CA ILE A 173 12.79 -12.77 -16.95
C ILE A 173 14.22 -12.24 -17.15
N ASN A 174 15.26 -13.05 -16.90
CA ASN A 174 16.65 -12.59 -16.88
C ASN A 174 17.29 -12.38 -18.28
N SER A 175 16.62 -11.62 -19.13
CA SER A 175 17.18 -10.92 -20.30
C SER A 175 16.17 -9.86 -20.78
N PRO A 176 16.60 -8.80 -21.50
CA PRO A 176 15.67 -7.82 -22.07
C PRO A 176 14.52 -8.45 -22.86
N GLU A 177 14.80 -9.48 -23.66
CA GLU A 177 13.83 -10.16 -24.52
C GLU A 177 12.85 -11.00 -23.71
N LYS A 178 13.35 -11.71 -22.68
CA LYS A 178 12.52 -12.52 -21.78
C LYS A 178 11.59 -11.66 -20.95
N LEU A 179 12.10 -10.57 -20.38
CA LEU A 179 11.30 -9.62 -19.61
C LEU A 179 10.19 -9.00 -20.47
N ARG A 180 10.51 -8.49 -21.66
CA ARG A 180 9.51 -7.92 -22.57
C ARG A 180 8.47 -8.95 -22.98
N SER A 181 8.89 -10.15 -23.38
CA SER A 181 7.99 -11.24 -23.74
C SER A 181 7.03 -11.60 -22.59
N TYR A 182 7.53 -11.66 -21.36
CA TYR A 182 6.68 -11.90 -20.20
C TYR A 182 5.69 -10.75 -19.97
N LEU A 183 6.14 -9.49 -19.94
CA LEU A 183 5.26 -8.33 -19.75
C LEU A 183 4.21 -8.23 -20.87
N ASP A 184 4.59 -8.44 -22.12
CA ASP A 184 3.67 -8.45 -23.26
C ASP A 184 2.59 -9.54 -23.12
N SER A 185 2.94 -10.70 -22.55
CA SER A 185 1.99 -11.80 -22.36
C SER A 185 0.89 -11.50 -21.34
N ILE A 186 1.10 -10.53 -20.45
CA ILE A 186 0.16 -10.19 -19.36
C ILE A 186 -0.33 -8.73 -19.40
N LEU A 187 0.27 -7.86 -20.22
CA LEU A 187 -0.16 -6.47 -20.34
C LEU A 187 -1.57 -6.35 -20.95
N VAL A 188 -1.85 -7.15 -21.97
CA VAL A 188 -3.15 -7.16 -22.68
C VAL A 188 -3.99 -8.34 -22.21
N SER A 189 -5.21 -8.06 -21.77
CA SER A 189 -6.22 -9.07 -21.42
C SER A 189 -7.24 -9.24 -22.56
N ASP A 190 -7.29 -10.44 -23.14
CA ASP A 190 -8.30 -10.86 -24.12
C ASP A 190 -9.33 -11.80 -23.45
N ILE A 191 -10.05 -11.26 -22.46
CA ILE A 191 -10.92 -12.02 -21.56
C ILE A 191 -11.98 -12.81 -22.34
N ARG A 192 -12.51 -12.24 -23.42
CA ARG A 192 -13.53 -12.88 -24.26
C ARG A 192 -13.09 -14.25 -24.79
N HIS A 193 -11.79 -14.42 -25.04
CA HIS A 193 -11.24 -15.63 -25.62
C HIS A 193 -10.49 -16.49 -24.59
N THR A 194 -9.90 -15.90 -23.56
CA THR A 194 -9.05 -16.62 -22.59
C THR A 194 -9.75 -16.89 -21.26
N GLY A 195 -10.76 -16.10 -20.92
CA GLY A 195 -11.39 -16.14 -19.61
C GLY A 195 -10.46 -15.70 -18.48
N ILE A 196 -9.39 -14.95 -18.77
CA ILE A 196 -8.41 -14.47 -17.77
C ILE A 196 -8.29 -12.95 -17.85
N ASP A 197 -8.50 -12.29 -16.71
CA ASP A 197 -8.11 -10.89 -16.51
C ASP A 197 -6.66 -10.87 -15.97
N ASN A 198 -5.72 -10.47 -16.81
CA ASN A 198 -4.30 -10.48 -16.49
C ASN A 198 -3.91 -9.40 -15.47
N ARG A 199 -4.84 -8.50 -15.07
CA ARG A 199 -4.56 -7.41 -14.14
C ARG A 199 -3.93 -7.86 -12.84
N PHE A 200 -4.44 -8.95 -12.24
CA PHE A 200 -3.93 -9.44 -10.97
C PHE A 200 -2.47 -9.90 -11.10
N GLU A 201 -2.16 -10.71 -12.12
CA GLU A 201 -0.80 -11.17 -12.42
C GLU A 201 0.12 -10.00 -12.76
N LEU A 202 -0.32 -9.07 -13.61
CA LEU A 202 0.43 -7.87 -13.96
C LEU A 202 0.80 -7.05 -12.73
N ASN A 203 -0.15 -6.79 -11.84
CA ASN A 203 0.06 -5.99 -10.63
C ASN A 203 1.06 -6.64 -9.66
N ILE A 204 0.90 -7.94 -9.39
CA ILE A 204 1.80 -8.65 -8.47
C ILE A 204 3.19 -8.84 -9.10
N ALA A 205 3.24 -9.24 -10.37
CA ALA A 205 4.51 -9.46 -11.05
C ALA A 205 5.32 -8.17 -11.18
N ILE A 206 4.71 -7.05 -11.58
CA ILE A 206 5.45 -5.78 -11.71
C ILE A 206 5.97 -5.29 -10.36
N THR A 207 5.19 -5.49 -9.28
CA THR A 207 5.64 -5.20 -7.91
C THR A 207 6.95 -5.90 -7.61
N ALA A 208 7.03 -7.20 -7.94
CA ALA A 208 8.21 -7.98 -7.64
C ALA A 208 9.39 -7.65 -8.57
N ILE A 209 9.11 -7.48 -9.87
CA ILE A 209 10.09 -7.11 -10.90
C ILE A 209 10.76 -5.77 -10.55
N GLU A 210 9.99 -4.75 -10.20
CA GLU A 210 10.51 -3.43 -9.81
C GLU A 210 11.44 -3.51 -8.61
N ARG A 211 11.01 -4.24 -7.56
CA ARG A 211 11.81 -4.43 -6.33
C ARG A 211 13.12 -5.19 -6.57
N LEU A 212 13.11 -6.17 -7.47
CA LEU A 212 14.29 -6.97 -7.78
C LEU A 212 15.28 -6.23 -8.69
N ILE A 213 14.78 -5.51 -9.69
CA ILE A 213 15.62 -4.89 -10.73
C ILE A 213 16.03 -3.45 -10.36
N GLN A 214 15.12 -2.66 -9.78
CA GLN A 214 15.41 -1.29 -9.35
C GLN A 214 15.82 -1.20 -7.87
N GLY A 215 15.30 -2.09 -7.03
CA GLY A 215 15.49 -2.04 -5.58
C GLY A 215 16.83 -2.56 -5.08
N GLU A 216 16.93 -2.65 -3.75
CA GLU A 216 18.18 -2.97 -3.02
C GLU A 216 18.53 -4.47 -3.03
N LEU A 217 17.72 -5.30 -3.70
CA LEU A 217 17.93 -6.75 -3.78
C LEU A 217 18.67 -7.19 -5.05
N GLY A 218 19.09 -6.27 -5.92
CA GLY A 218 19.74 -6.62 -7.20
C GLY A 218 21.01 -7.47 -7.06
N ASP A 219 21.69 -7.45 -5.92
CA ASP A 219 22.93 -8.19 -5.69
C ASP A 219 22.73 -9.68 -5.34
N VAL A 220 21.49 -10.12 -5.05
CA VAL A 220 21.20 -11.52 -4.68
C VAL A 220 21.13 -12.47 -5.87
N TYR A 221 21.16 -11.93 -7.09
CA TYR A 221 21.06 -12.69 -8.33
C TYR A 221 21.79 -11.99 -9.49
N PRO A 222 22.52 -12.71 -10.35
CA PRO A 222 23.26 -12.11 -11.47
C PRO A 222 22.31 -11.72 -12.62
N PHE A 223 21.63 -10.58 -12.48
CA PHE A 223 20.80 -10.04 -13.55
C PHE A 223 21.61 -9.63 -14.79
N ASP A 224 21.04 -9.80 -15.99
CA ASP A 224 21.58 -9.23 -17.23
C ASP A 224 21.74 -7.70 -17.02
N PRO A 225 22.94 -7.13 -17.26
CA PRO A 225 23.21 -5.72 -16.99
C PRO A 225 22.32 -4.76 -17.80
N ARG A 226 21.68 -5.22 -18.88
CA ARG A 226 20.75 -4.44 -19.71
C ARG A 226 19.33 -4.44 -19.17
N LEU A 227 19.00 -5.31 -18.22
CA LEU A 227 17.62 -5.57 -17.80
C LEU A 227 16.94 -4.35 -17.19
N LYS A 228 17.67 -3.61 -16.35
CA LYS A 228 17.20 -2.35 -15.74
C LYS A 228 16.79 -1.33 -16.80
N GLN A 229 17.64 -1.10 -17.79
CA GLN A 229 17.34 -0.17 -18.87
C GLN A 229 16.17 -0.65 -19.73
N ALA A 230 16.11 -1.95 -20.02
CA ALA A 230 15.03 -2.54 -20.80
C ALA A 230 13.66 -2.40 -20.11
N LEU A 231 13.60 -2.54 -18.79
CA LEU A 231 12.40 -2.32 -17.99
C LEU A 231 11.93 -0.86 -18.07
N LEU A 232 12.84 0.09 -17.80
CA LEU A 232 12.53 1.53 -17.82
C LEU A 232 12.02 1.98 -19.19
N GLU A 233 12.64 1.53 -20.28
CA GLU A 233 12.19 1.83 -21.64
C GLU A 233 10.82 1.26 -21.95
N TYR A 234 10.56 0.02 -21.53
CA TYR A 234 9.26 -0.62 -21.73
C TYR A 234 8.16 0.15 -21.01
N GLU A 235 8.40 0.50 -19.74
CA GLU A 235 7.47 1.27 -18.92
C GLU A 235 7.22 2.67 -19.49
N ASP A 236 8.26 3.40 -19.86
CA ASP A 236 8.17 4.82 -20.22
C ASP A 236 7.66 5.05 -21.65
N GLU A 237 8.15 4.26 -22.60
CA GLU A 237 7.90 4.51 -24.04
C GLU A 237 6.72 3.73 -24.58
N TYR A 238 6.47 2.52 -24.04
CA TYR A 238 5.44 1.63 -24.56
C TYR A 238 4.20 1.58 -23.65
N TRP A 239 4.41 1.41 -22.35
CA TRP A 239 3.32 1.10 -21.43
C TRP A 239 2.62 2.34 -20.84
N GLN A 240 3.37 3.35 -20.39
CA GLN A 240 2.81 4.52 -19.71
C GLN A 240 1.80 5.24 -20.61
N ASN A 241 0.60 5.48 -20.10
CA ASN A 241 -0.40 6.24 -20.83
C ASN A 241 0.01 7.72 -20.90
N PRO A 242 0.17 8.30 -22.12
CA PRO A 242 0.61 9.68 -22.27
C PRO A 242 -0.39 10.72 -21.75
N GLU A 243 -1.68 10.40 -21.73
CA GLU A 243 -2.75 11.32 -21.34
C GLU A 243 -2.92 11.39 -19.83
N THR A 244 -2.77 10.25 -19.16
CA THR A 244 -3.03 10.14 -17.72
C THR A 244 -1.75 10.06 -16.88
N GLY A 245 -0.61 9.76 -17.50
CA GLY A 245 0.66 9.49 -16.81
C GLY A 245 0.67 8.18 -16.03
N TYR A 246 -0.39 7.38 -16.11
CA TYR A 246 -0.55 6.14 -15.36
C TYR A 246 -0.13 4.90 -16.14
N TRP A 247 0.15 3.84 -15.40
CA TRP A 247 0.25 2.48 -15.90
C TRP A 247 -0.99 1.67 -15.49
N GLY A 248 -1.26 0.60 -16.22
CA GLY A 248 -2.40 -0.29 -15.97
C GLY A 248 -2.53 -1.35 -17.05
N THR A 249 -3.40 -2.33 -16.81
CA THR A 249 -3.72 -3.38 -17.79
C THR A 249 -4.45 -2.81 -18.98
N TRP A 250 -4.23 -3.38 -20.15
CA TRP A 250 -4.95 -3.05 -21.37
C TRP A 250 -5.97 -4.15 -21.67
N TYR A 251 -7.14 -3.78 -22.16
CA TYR A 251 -8.21 -4.72 -22.46
C TYR A 251 -8.53 -4.69 -23.95
N LYS A 252 -8.54 -5.86 -24.57
CA LYS A 252 -8.96 -6.00 -25.97
C LYS A 252 -10.47 -6.09 -26.03
N GLN A 253 -11.07 -5.10 -26.68
CA GLN A 253 -12.51 -4.98 -26.83
C GLN A 253 -13.03 -5.88 -27.96
N GLU A 254 -14.35 -6.04 -28.04
CA GLU A 254 -15.02 -6.85 -29.07
C GLU A 254 -14.67 -6.43 -30.51
N ASN A 255 -14.49 -5.13 -30.75
CA ASN A 255 -14.08 -4.58 -32.05
C ASN A 255 -12.57 -4.72 -32.33
N GLY A 256 -11.80 -5.31 -31.42
CA GLY A 256 -10.35 -5.46 -31.51
C GLY A 256 -9.54 -4.25 -31.03
N GLU A 257 -10.18 -3.15 -30.63
CA GLU A 257 -9.48 -1.99 -30.07
C GLU A 257 -8.94 -2.28 -28.66
N LEU A 258 -7.90 -1.55 -28.27
CA LEU A 258 -7.29 -1.65 -26.95
C LEU A 258 -7.76 -0.51 -26.06
N ARG A 259 -8.37 -0.85 -24.93
CA ARG A 259 -8.67 0.08 -23.83
C ARG A 259 -7.52 0.06 -22.82
N LYS A 260 -6.75 1.13 -22.76
CA LYS A 260 -5.74 1.35 -21.71
C LYS A 260 -6.40 1.86 -20.43
N THR A 261 -5.98 1.35 -19.28
CA THR A 261 -6.51 1.77 -17.97
C THR A 261 -5.49 2.56 -17.15
N SER A 262 -5.98 3.33 -16.18
CA SER A 262 -5.18 4.09 -15.22
C SER A 262 -5.32 3.44 -13.85
N ASP A 263 -4.44 2.50 -13.54
CA ASP A 263 -4.53 1.65 -12.36
C ASP A 263 -3.68 2.21 -11.21
N LEU A 264 -4.32 2.49 -10.08
CA LEU A 264 -3.68 3.05 -8.89
C LEU A 264 -2.60 2.12 -8.33
N SER A 265 -2.86 0.81 -8.28
CA SER A 265 -1.95 -0.16 -7.67
C SER A 265 -0.72 -0.36 -8.53
N VAL A 266 -0.91 -0.61 -9.83
CA VAL A 266 0.19 -0.81 -10.78
C VAL A 266 1.09 0.43 -10.81
N THR A 267 0.47 1.61 -10.90
CA THR A 267 1.20 2.89 -10.89
C THR A 267 1.96 3.08 -9.57
N PHE A 268 1.32 2.80 -8.42
CA PHE A 268 1.98 2.87 -7.12
C PHE A 268 3.22 1.99 -7.04
N HIS A 269 3.15 0.75 -7.52
CA HIS A 269 4.28 -0.17 -7.46
C HIS A 269 5.44 0.32 -8.32
N ILE A 270 5.17 0.76 -9.55
CA ILE A 270 6.21 1.28 -10.45
C ILE A 270 6.91 2.50 -9.83
N ILE A 271 6.14 3.54 -9.48
CA ILE A 271 6.77 4.79 -9.02
C ILE A 271 7.55 4.64 -7.71
N SER A 272 7.16 3.66 -6.88
CA SER A 272 7.76 3.48 -5.54
C SER A 272 9.24 3.12 -5.60
N TYR A 273 9.71 2.59 -6.73
CA TYR A 273 11.11 2.17 -6.96
C TYR A 273 11.85 3.02 -7.99
N ARG A 274 11.14 3.93 -8.68
CA ARG A 274 11.74 4.78 -9.71
C ARG A 274 12.32 6.10 -9.23
N HIS A 275 12.25 6.37 -7.92
CA HIS A 275 12.84 7.54 -7.28
C HIS A 275 12.52 8.86 -8.03
N ASN A 276 13.53 9.48 -8.66
CA ASN A 276 13.42 10.75 -9.39
C ASN A 276 13.38 10.56 -10.93
N ASN A 277 13.35 9.32 -11.42
CA ASN A 277 13.34 9.00 -12.84
C ASN A 277 11.93 8.66 -13.33
N LEU A 278 11.04 9.65 -13.26
CA LEU A 278 9.63 9.51 -13.65
C LEU A 278 9.30 10.45 -14.80
N LYS A 279 8.55 9.95 -15.76
CA LYS A 279 7.94 10.75 -16.82
C LYS A 279 6.49 11.07 -16.48
N ARG A 280 5.97 12.15 -17.07
CA ARG A 280 4.54 12.52 -17.02
C ARG A 280 3.97 12.72 -15.61
N VAL A 281 4.81 13.25 -14.72
CA VAL A 281 4.42 13.54 -13.33
C VAL A 281 3.23 14.50 -13.24
N PRO A 282 3.13 15.60 -14.04
CA PRO A 282 1.96 16.47 -14.01
C PRO A 282 0.65 15.76 -14.35
N GLU A 283 0.64 14.92 -15.39
CA GLU A 283 -0.51 14.13 -15.82
C GLU A 283 -0.92 13.14 -14.74
N MET A 284 0.06 12.47 -14.12
CA MET A 284 -0.16 11.53 -13.03
C MET A 284 -0.80 12.22 -11.81
N ILE A 285 -0.34 13.42 -11.41
CA ILE A 285 -0.97 14.17 -10.31
C ILE A 285 -2.43 14.50 -10.65
N ASN A 286 -2.68 14.99 -11.88
CA ASN A 286 -4.02 15.34 -12.32
C ASN A 286 -4.96 14.15 -12.28
N THR A 287 -4.53 13.00 -12.81
CA THR A 287 -5.29 11.74 -12.76
C THR A 287 -5.56 11.29 -11.33
N THR A 288 -4.53 11.33 -10.47
CA THR A 288 -4.63 10.91 -9.06
C THR A 288 -5.72 11.71 -8.34
N LEU A 289 -5.76 13.03 -8.54
CA LEU A 289 -6.75 13.90 -7.92
C LEU A 289 -8.14 13.76 -8.57
N ALA A 290 -8.20 13.51 -9.88
CA ALA A 290 -9.45 13.41 -10.63
C ALA A 290 -10.32 12.21 -10.21
N PHE A 291 -9.71 11.08 -9.85
CA PHE A 291 -10.46 9.86 -9.49
C PHE A 291 -10.54 9.58 -7.99
N LYS A 292 -10.35 10.59 -7.14
CA LYS A 292 -10.29 10.41 -5.68
C LYS A 292 -11.58 9.84 -5.06
N ASP A 293 -12.71 10.13 -5.69
CA ASP A 293 -14.05 9.71 -5.23
C ASP A 293 -14.55 8.47 -5.99
N LEU A 294 -13.65 7.80 -6.73
CA LEU A 294 -13.94 6.61 -7.52
C LEU A 294 -13.47 5.32 -6.84
N GLU A 295 -14.01 4.21 -7.31
CA GLU A 295 -13.70 2.86 -6.82
C GLU A 295 -12.35 2.34 -7.33
N TYR A 296 -11.60 1.73 -6.41
CA TYR A 296 -10.39 0.98 -6.68
C TYR A 296 -10.69 -0.14 -7.70
N PRO A 297 -9.74 -0.43 -8.61
CA PRO A 297 -8.39 0.11 -8.72
C PRO A 297 -8.26 1.40 -9.53
N TYR A 298 -9.37 1.93 -10.03
CA TYR A 298 -9.43 3.12 -10.87
C TYR A 298 -9.89 4.35 -10.07
N GLY A 299 -9.48 4.39 -8.80
CA GLY A 299 -9.88 5.34 -7.78
C GLY A 299 -9.37 4.93 -6.40
N TRP A 300 -9.72 5.69 -5.36
CA TRP A 300 -9.17 5.51 -4.01
C TRP A 300 -10.05 4.67 -3.08
N LEU A 301 -11.33 4.49 -3.43
CA LEU A 301 -12.34 3.93 -2.52
C LEU A 301 -12.49 2.42 -2.70
N GLU A 302 -12.68 1.70 -1.60
CA GLU A 302 -13.16 0.33 -1.59
C GLU A 302 -14.64 0.34 -1.17
N GLU A 303 -15.55 -0.06 -2.06
CA GLU A 303 -16.99 -0.11 -1.76
C GLU A 303 -17.53 1.22 -1.22
N GLY A 304 -17.11 2.31 -1.85
CA GLY A 304 -17.46 3.68 -1.53
C GLY A 304 -16.80 4.21 -0.26
N LYS A 305 -15.88 3.47 0.36
CA LYS A 305 -15.22 3.82 1.63
C LYS A 305 -13.72 3.96 1.45
N LYS A 306 -13.10 4.73 2.33
CA LYS A 306 -11.63 4.82 2.40
C LYS A 306 -11.05 3.47 2.86
N SER A 307 -9.84 3.13 2.40
CA SER A 307 -9.04 1.99 2.85
C SER A 307 -7.65 2.46 3.26
N ASN A 308 -7.04 1.84 4.29
CA ASN A 308 -5.66 2.18 4.67
C ASN A 308 -4.65 1.77 3.60
N HIS A 309 -4.90 0.66 2.91
CA HIS A 309 -4.08 0.18 1.82
C HIS A 309 -4.08 1.17 0.65
N HIS A 310 -5.26 1.60 0.19
CA HIS A 310 -5.35 2.55 -0.93
C HIS A 310 -4.84 3.93 -0.53
N ASN A 311 -5.15 4.39 0.69
CA ASN A 311 -4.63 5.65 1.21
C ASN A 311 -3.09 5.64 1.26
N TYR A 312 -2.47 4.52 1.66
CA TYR A 312 -1.02 4.39 1.64
C TYR A 312 -0.46 4.61 0.23
N ALA A 313 -1.07 3.97 -0.77
CA ALA A 313 -0.68 4.14 -2.17
C ALA A 313 -0.77 5.60 -2.64
N VAL A 314 -1.88 6.27 -2.32
CA VAL A 314 -2.10 7.69 -2.68
C VAL A 314 -1.12 8.63 -1.96
N VAL A 315 -0.85 8.42 -0.67
CA VAL A 315 0.13 9.25 0.07
C VAL A 315 1.52 9.09 -0.52
N ARG A 316 1.89 7.88 -0.94
CA ARG A 316 3.18 7.63 -1.59
C ARG A 316 3.28 8.37 -2.92
N LEU A 317 2.23 8.33 -3.74
CA LEU A 317 2.08 9.15 -4.95
C LEU A 317 2.27 10.64 -4.64
N PHE A 318 1.56 11.17 -3.64
CA PHE A 318 1.70 12.57 -3.25
C PHE A 318 3.12 12.93 -2.82
N ARG A 319 3.81 12.07 -2.05
CA ARG A 319 5.20 12.33 -1.67
C ARG A 319 6.10 12.45 -2.90
N ILE A 320 6.03 11.46 -3.78
CA ILE A 320 6.92 11.36 -4.95
C ILE A 320 6.67 12.54 -5.88
N CYS A 321 5.40 12.88 -6.10
CA CYS A 321 5.02 13.96 -7.00
C CYS A 321 5.06 15.35 -6.35
N TRP A 322 5.19 15.45 -5.02
CA TRP A 322 5.12 16.70 -4.25
C TRP A 322 5.95 17.85 -4.86
N PRO A 323 7.20 17.64 -5.30
CA PRO A 323 8.01 18.72 -5.87
C PRO A 323 7.41 19.34 -7.14
N SER A 324 6.64 18.56 -7.92
CA SER A 324 6.02 18.97 -9.18
C SER A 324 4.58 19.46 -9.03
N MET A 325 3.97 19.32 -7.85
CA MET A 325 2.61 19.76 -7.59
C MET A 325 2.53 21.30 -7.49
N SER A 326 1.46 21.88 -8.04
CA SER A 326 1.08 23.27 -7.79
C SER A 326 0.66 23.47 -6.34
N GLU A 327 0.60 24.71 -5.86
CA GLU A 327 0.18 24.97 -4.48
C GLU A 327 -1.28 24.55 -4.22
N ASP A 328 -2.17 24.75 -5.20
CA ASP A 328 -3.57 24.29 -5.11
C ASP A 328 -3.67 22.77 -4.99
N GLN A 329 -2.86 22.04 -5.79
CA GLN A 329 -2.78 20.58 -5.72
C GLN A 329 -2.22 20.14 -4.36
N ARG A 330 -1.19 20.82 -3.85
CA ARG A 330 -0.62 20.55 -2.52
C ARG A 330 -1.66 20.78 -1.44
N GLU A 331 -2.41 21.87 -1.47
CA GLU A 331 -3.42 22.16 -0.46
C GLU A 331 -4.55 21.12 -0.45
N LEU A 332 -4.99 20.68 -1.63
CA LEU A 332 -5.92 19.57 -1.74
C LEU A 332 -5.31 18.28 -1.15
N ALA A 333 -4.08 17.94 -1.49
CA ALA A 333 -3.41 16.77 -0.93
C ALA A 333 -3.21 16.86 0.59
N ARG A 334 -2.90 18.03 1.16
CA ARG A 334 -2.86 18.24 2.63
C ARG A 334 -4.21 17.94 3.25
N THR A 335 -5.29 18.42 2.64
CA THR A 335 -6.65 18.17 3.11
C THR A 335 -6.98 16.68 3.10
N GLU A 336 -6.69 15.99 1.99
CA GLU A 336 -6.96 14.56 1.87
C GLU A 336 -6.09 13.73 2.84
N MET A 337 -4.80 14.05 2.98
CA MET A 337 -3.90 13.37 3.93
C MET A 337 -4.37 13.50 5.38
N ARG A 338 -4.86 14.68 5.80
CA ARG A 338 -5.48 14.84 7.13
C ARG A 338 -6.68 13.91 7.32
N GLN A 339 -7.53 13.78 6.29
CA GLN A 339 -8.67 12.86 6.34
C GLN A 339 -8.24 11.39 6.39
N MET A 340 -7.21 11.01 5.62
CA MET A 340 -6.67 9.64 5.60
C MET A 340 -6.09 9.25 6.97
N ILE A 341 -5.31 10.15 7.59
CA ILE A 341 -4.78 9.94 8.95
C ILE A 341 -5.93 9.82 9.96
N LYS A 342 -6.90 10.73 9.90
CA LYS A 342 -8.07 10.69 10.79
C LYS A 342 -8.82 9.37 10.64
N PHE A 343 -9.10 8.95 9.41
CA PHE A 343 -9.75 7.68 9.11
C PHE A 343 -8.99 6.50 9.73
N CYS A 344 -7.68 6.40 9.49
CA CYS A 344 -6.84 5.35 10.06
C CYS A 344 -6.90 5.32 11.60
N LEU A 345 -6.84 6.48 12.25
CA LEU A 345 -6.80 6.57 13.72
C LEU A 345 -8.16 6.40 14.40
N THR A 346 -9.27 6.65 13.71
CA THR A 346 -10.61 6.71 14.34
C THR A 346 -11.56 5.63 13.84
N GLU A 347 -11.44 5.22 12.58
CA GLU A 347 -12.34 4.25 11.97
C GLU A 347 -11.76 2.84 11.95
N THR A 348 -10.42 2.69 11.90
CA THR A 348 -9.78 1.38 11.74
C THR A 348 -8.93 0.94 12.93
N LEU A 349 -8.30 1.87 13.65
CA LEU A 349 -7.53 1.56 14.88
C LEU A 349 -8.45 1.29 16.07
N ASN A 350 -8.37 0.10 16.63
CA ASN A 350 -9.06 -0.27 17.87
C ASN A 350 -8.32 0.22 19.11
N ALA A 351 -9.04 0.29 20.24
CA ALA A 351 -8.51 0.76 21.52
C ALA A 351 -7.33 -0.09 22.05
N ASP A 352 -7.27 -1.38 21.70
CA ASP A 352 -6.23 -2.32 22.11
C ASP A 352 -4.97 -2.28 21.22
N GLY A 353 -4.96 -1.45 20.16
CA GLY A 353 -3.86 -1.37 19.21
C GLY A 353 -3.96 -2.28 18.00
N SER A 354 -5.02 -3.09 17.88
CA SER A 354 -5.32 -3.83 16.65
C SER A 354 -5.95 -2.93 15.60
N PHE A 355 -5.89 -3.34 14.34
CA PHE A 355 -6.64 -2.70 13.26
C PHE A 355 -7.77 -3.62 12.79
N LYS A 356 -8.85 -3.03 12.29
CA LYS A 356 -9.91 -3.79 11.59
C LYS A 356 -9.34 -4.40 10.31
N LEU A 357 -9.69 -5.66 10.05
CA LEU A 357 -9.47 -6.29 8.75
C LEU A 357 -10.48 -5.71 7.75
N MET A 358 -10.00 -5.00 6.73
CA MET A 358 -10.81 -4.36 5.70
C MET A 358 -10.71 -5.15 4.38
N ASP A 359 -10.00 -4.61 3.39
CA ASP A 359 -9.73 -5.20 2.07
C ASP A 359 -8.47 -6.08 2.04
N GLU A 360 -7.76 -6.14 3.17
CA GLU A 360 -6.52 -6.88 3.30
C GLU A 360 -6.72 -8.41 3.28
N ASP A 361 -5.71 -9.11 2.78
CA ASP A 361 -5.73 -10.57 2.64
C ASP A 361 -5.47 -11.31 3.95
N THR A 362 -4.71 -10.70 4.86
CA THR A 362 -4.13 -11.35 6.03
C THR A 362 -4.22 -10.47 7.27
N VAL A 363 -4.08 -11.10 8.44
CA VAL A 363 -3.94 -10.34 9.70
C VAL A 363 -2.67 -9.47 9.66
N GLY A 364 -1.58 -9.95 9.07
CA GLY A 364 -0.34 -9.18 8.95
C GLY A 364 -0.51 -7.90 8.12
N SER A 365 -1.15 -7.98 6.96
CA SER A 365 -1.47 -6.82 6.12
C SER A 365 -2.35 -5.80 6.83
N SER A 366 -3.31 -6.25 7.67
CA SER A 366 -4.14 -5.35 8.48
C SER A 366 -3.33 -4.47 9.45
N TYR A 367 -2.12 -4.87 9.84
CA TYR A 367 -1.17 -4.01 10.57
C TYR A 367 -0.24 -3.25 9.62
N MET A 368 0.26 -3.91 8.58
CA MET A 368 1.29 -3.37 7.70
C MET A 368 0.82 -2.10 6.98
N PHE A 369 -0.33 -2.12 6.33
CA PHE A 369 -0.81 -0.97 5.56
C PHE A 369 -1.10 0.27 6.40
N PRO A 370 -1.83 0.21 7.53
CA PRO A 370 -2.02 1.40 8.35
C PRO A 370 -0.72 1.89 9.00
N VAL A 371 0.20 1.01 9.37
CA VAL A 371 1.51 1.43 9.89
C VAL A 371 2.34 2.12 8.80
N GLU A 372 2.39 1.57 7.59
CA GLU A 372 3.08 2.20 6.45
C GLU A 372 2.41 3.52 6.05
N LEU A 373 1.07 3.62 6.05
CA LEU A 373 0.35 4.89 5.84
C LEU A 373 0.75 5.96 6.87
N LEU A 374 0.70 5.63 8.16
CA LEU A 374 1.04 6.57 9.23
C LEU A 374 2.53 6.93 9.21
N ASP A 375 3.39 6.00 8.84
CA ASP A 375 4.80 6.30 8.67
C ASP A 375 5.09 7.18 7.44
N GLU A 376 4.44 6.88 6.31
CA GLU A 376 4.58 7.60 5.04
C GLU A 376 3.99 9.01 5.11
N THR A 377 2.98 9.25 5.95
CA THR A 377 2.50 10.62 6.24
C THR A 377 3.42 11.37 7.22
N GLY A 378 4.39 10.70 7.84
CA GLY A 378 5.22 11.27 8.90
C GLY A 378 4.48 11.46 10.23
N TYR A 379 3.41 10.70 10.47
CA TYR A 379 2.72 10.67 11.77
C TYR A 379 3.66 10.16 12.86
N PHE A 380 4.32 9.01 12.62
CA PHE A 380 5.30 8.45 13.55
C PHE A 380 6.67 9.14 13.48
N ARG A 381 7.11 9.52 12.28
CA ARG A 381 8.45 10.10 12.03
C ARG A 381 8.37 11.48 11.41
N LYS A 382 8.72 12.53 12.16
CA LYS A 382 8.79 13.90 11.63
C LYS A 382 9.80 14.02 10.47
N SER A 383 10.84 13.19 10.44
CA SER A 383 11.83 13.19 9.33
C SER A 383 11.19 12.84 7.97
N ARG A 384 10.08 12.10 8.00
CA ARG A 384 9.31 11.75 6.82
C ARG A 384 8.23 12.79 6.50
N ARG A 385 7.88 13.70 7.40
CA ARG A 385 6.76 14.63 7.17
C ARG A 385 7.13 15.68 6.12
N PHE A 386 6.50 15.63 4.96
CA PHE A 386 6.80 16.48 3.80
C PHE A 386 5.72 17.53 3.49
N TRP A 387 4.53 17.37 4.07
CA TRP A 387 3.32 18.08 3.64
C TRP A 387 2.83 19.13 4.65
N THR A 388 3.31 19.09 5.89
CA THR A 388 2.92 20.03 6.96
C THR A 388 4.00 20.12 8.02
N ASP A 389 4.07 21.27 8.70
CA ASP A 389 4.89 21.49 9.89
C ASP A 389 4.13 21.23 11.21
N GLU A 390 2.82 20.94 11.12
CA GLU A 390 1.97 20.66 12.28
C GLU A 390 2.54 19.55 13.17
N SER A 391 2.40 19.72 14.49
CA SER A 391 2.64 18.63 15.44
C SER A 391 1.52 17.60 15.39
N LEU A 392 1.88 16.31 15.39
CA LEU A 392 0.94 15.20 15.44
C LEU A 392 1.06 14.50 16.81
N PRO A 393 0.35 15.00 17.85
CA PRO A 393 0.48 14.47 19.22
C PRO A 393 -0.07 13.05 19.32
N GLY A 394 0.40 12.30 20.33
CA GLY A 394 -0.04 10.92 20.59
C GLY A 394 0.59 9.86 19.68
N SER A 395 1.44 10.25 18.72
CA SER A 395 1.95 9.31 17.71
C SER A 395 2.82 8.21 18.30
N MET A 396 3.58 8.51 19.35
CA MET A 396 4.46 7.53 19.99
C MET A 396 3.69 6.58 20.92
N GLU A 397 2.63 7.07 21.55
CA GLU A 397 1.69 6.26 22.32
C GLU A 397 0.98 5.25 21.40
N VAL A 398 0.50 5.71 20.25
CA VAL A 398 -0.08 4.83 19.21
C VAL A 398 0.96 3.81 18.74
N ALA A 399 2.18 4.24 18.41
CA ALA A 399 3.23 3.35 17.93
C ALA A 399 3.57 2.24 18.93
N LYS A 400 3.69 2.58 20.22
CA LYS A 400 3.94 1.60 21.30
C LYS A 400 2.77 0.62 21.46
N ARG A 401 1.53 1.13 21.42
CA ARG A 401 0.33 0.31 21.58
C ARG A 401 0.17 -0.71 20.45
N VAL A 402 0.36 -0.28 19.20
CA VAL A 402 0.31 -1.17 18.04
C VAL A 402 1.44 -2.21 18.11
N ALA A 403 2.67 -1.81 18.43
CA ALA A 403 3.79 -2.73 18.56
C ALA A 403 3.54 -3.80 19.64
N ALA A 404 3.02 -3.39 20.80
CA ALA A 404 2.68 -4.30 21.88
C ALA A 404 1.60 -5.30 21.46
N LYS A 405 0.59 -4.86 20.68
CA LYS A 405 -0.46 -5.74 20.19
C LYS A 405 0.08 -6.80 19.22
N ILE A 406 0.92 -6.43 18.26
CA ILE A 406 1.54 -7.38 17.32
C ILE A 406 2.37 -8.42 18.09
N GLN A 407 3.15 -7.98 19.07
CA GLN A 407 3.96 -8.87 19.91
C GLN A 407 3.10 -9.82 20.76
N LEU A 408 2.05 -9.30 21.40
CA LEU A 408 1.13 -10.10 22.22
C LEU A 408 0.41 -11.17 21.38
N ALA A 409 0.05 -10.85 20.14
CA ALA A 409 -0.59 -11.79 19.22
C ALA A 409 0.37 -12.86 18.66
N GLY A 410 1.69 -12.75 18.91
CA GLY A 410 2.67 -13.72 18.43
C GLY A 410 2.77 -13.78 16.90
N LEU A 411 2.45 -12.69 16.20
CA LEU A 411 2.47 -12.67 14.74
C LEU A 411 3.92 -12.68 14.23
N THR A 412 4.24 -13.68 13.40
CA THR A 412 5.61 -13.93 12.89
C THR A 412 5.70 -13.92 11.37
N ASP A 413 4.64 -13.53 10.67
CA ASP A 413 4.67 -13.30 9.22
C ASP A 413 5.54 -12.09 8.85
N THR A 414 5.96 -12.03 7.58
CA THR A 414 6.81 -10.97 7.00
C THR A 414 6.21 -9.57 7.18
N GLU A 415 4.90 -9.44 7.02
CA GLU A 415 4.16 -8.17 7.05
C GLU A 415 4.13 -7.59 8.47
N SER A 416 3.79 -8.42 9.45
CA SER A 416 3.83 -8.07 10.88
C SER A 416 5.23 -7.67 11.33
N ARG A 417 6.27 -8.40 10.87
CA ARG A 417 7.67 -8.04 11.15
C ARG A 417 8.04 -6.68 10.52
N LYS A 418 7.61 -6.42 9.29
CA LYS A 418 7.82 -5.13 8.61
C LYS A 418 7.15 -3.99 9.38
N ALA A 419 5.90 -4.16 9.81
CA ALA A 419 5.20 -3.19 10.64
C ALA A 419 5.97 -2.90 11.95
N LEU A 420 6.41 -3.94 12.67
CA LEU A 420 7.21 -3.78 13.89
C LEU A 420 8.52 -3.02 13.63
N ARG A 421 9.23 -3.31 12.54
CA ARG A 421 10.47 -2.59 12.18
C ARG A 421 10.21 -1.09 12.01
N ARG A 422 9.13 -0.70 11.31
CA ARG A 422 8.75 0.72 11.15
C ARG A 422 8.47 1.41 12.48
N LEU A 423 7.72 0.75 13.36
CA LEU A 423 7.41 1.28 14.69
C LEU A 423 8.67 1.44 15.55
N GLN A 424 9.60 0.48 15.46
CA GLN A 424 10.89 0.55 16.15
C GLN A 424 11.79 1.68 15.59
N ASP A 425 11.82 1.88 14.27
CA ASP A 425 12.51 3.02 13.64
C ASP A 425 11.99 4.35 14.19
N ALA A 426 10.66 4.49 14.27
CA ALA A 426 10.05 5.69 14.83
C ALA A 426 10.44 5.92 16.30
N GLN A 427 10.41 4.86 17.12
CA GLN A 427 10.86 4.93 18.51
C GLN A 427 12.33 5.32 18.62
N ARG A 428 13.20 4.78 17.76
CA ARG A 428 14.64 5.15 17.70
C ARG A 428 14.82 6.62 17.34
N GLU A 429 14.11 7.11 16.32
CA GLU A 429 14.16 8.51 15.91
C GLU A 429 13.70 9.45 17.03
N ALA A 430 12.60 9.14 17.70
CA ALA A 430 12.09 9.93 18.81
C ALA A 430 13.09 10.00 19.97
N ARG A 431 13.70 8.87 20.36
CA ARG A 431 14.74 8.83 21.40
C ARG A 431 15.96 9.68 21.02
N ARG A 432 16.44 9.57 19.77
CA ARG A 432 17.57 10.38 19.28
C ARG A 432 17.29 11.88 19.36
N ARG A 433 16.07 12.30 19.00
CA ARG A 433 15.67 13.72 19.13
C ARG A 433 15.59 14.18 20.58
N SER A 434 15.03 13.38 21.48
CA SER A 434 14.98 13.73 22.90
C SER A 434 16.38 13.91 23.51
N VAL A 435 17.33 13.03 23.13
CA VAL A 435 18.73 13.16 23.57
C VAL A 435 19.41 14.39 22.99
N ALA A 436 19.22 14.65 21.68
CA ALA A 436 19.78 15.84 21.03
C ALA A 436 19.25 17.14 21.66
N GLY A 437 17.94 17.24 21.90
CA GLY A 437 17.34 18.40 22.55
C GLY A 437 17.83 18.59 24.00
N ALA A 438 18.04 17.51 24.75
CA ALA A 438 18.60 17.59 26.09
C ALA A 438 20.05 18.12 26.06
N LEU A 439 20.87 17.66 25.11
CA LEU A 439 22.24 18.15 24.92
C LEU A 439 22.26 19.64 24.54
N GLU A 440 21.38 20.09 23.64
CA GLU A 440 21.25 21.51 23.28
C GLU A 440 20.93 22.37 24.50
N ILE A 441 19.99 21.93 25.36
CA ILE A 441 19.66 22.63 26.61
C ILE A 441 20.88 22.70 27.54
N VAL A 442 21.61 21.59 27.71
CA VAL A 442 22.83 21.57 28.54
C VAL A 442 23.89 22.54 28.00
N VAL A 443 24.10 22.58 26.68
CA VAL A 443 25.03 23.52 26.03
C VAL A 443 24.58 24.97 26.25
N LEU A 444 23.29 25.28 26.06
CA LEU A 444 22.75 26.63 26.29
C LEU A 444 22.88 27.07 27.75
N ILE A 445 22.63 26.17 28.71
CA ILE A 445 22.85 26.42 30.14
C ILE A 445 24.34 26.67 30.42
N GLY A 446 25.23 25.86 29.83
CA GLY A 446 26.68 26.02 29.95
C GLY A 446 27.18 27.36 29.41
N ILE A 447 26.72 27.76 28.22
CA ILE A 447 27.03 29.06 27.63
C ILE A 447 26.50 30.18 28.53
N GLY A 448 25.24 30.12 28.96
CA GLY A 448 24.64 31.11 29.85
C GLY A 448 25.41 31.26 31.17
N TYR A 449 25.83 30.15 31.76
CA TYR A 449 26.66 30.14 32.97
C TYR A 449 28.03 30.80 32.74
N LEU A 450 28.71 30.49 31.64
CA LEU A 450 29.98 31.10 31.27
C LEU A 450 29.84 32.61 31.03
N THR A 451 28.78 33.04 30.35
CA THR A 451 28.46 34.46 30.13
C THR A 451 28.25 35.19 31.45
N ILE A 452 27.42 34.65 32.35
CA ILE A 452 27.19 35.24 33.69
C ILE A 452 28.51 35.34 34.47
N ARG A 453 29.34 34.29 34.43
CA ARG A 453 30.65 34.26 35.11
C ARG A 453 31.61 35.30 34.54
N PHE A 454 31.63 35.50 33.23
CA PHE A 454 32.44 36.52 32.55
C PHE A 454 32.04 37.93 32.96
N PHE A 455 30.74 38.25 33.00
CA PHE A 455 30.26 39.56 33.44
C PHE A 455 30.45 39.81 34.94
N ARG A 456 30.41 38.77 35.79
CA ARG A 456 30.77 38.91 37.21
C ARG A 456 32.24 39.25 37.42
N ARG A 457 33.16 38.63 36.67
CA ARG A 457 34.61 38.93 36.75
C ARG A 457 34.95 40.34 36.28
N ARG A 458 34.19 40.93 35.36
CA ARG A 458 34.39 42.32 34.91
C ARG A 458 33.77 43.39 35.82
N ARG A 459 33.04 42.99 36.87
CA ARG A 459 32.45 43.89 37.86
C ARG A 459 33.29 44.01 39.15
N GLU A 460 34.50 43.45 39.19
CA GLU A 460 35.42 43.79 40.27
C GLU A 460 35.78 45.28 40.16
N PRO A 461 35.53 46.07 41.22
CA PRO A 461 35.82 47.50 41.20
C PRO A 461 37.33 47.70 41.08
N VAL A 462 37.75 48.46 40.07
CA VAL A 462 39.08 49.05 40.03
C VAL A 462 39.18 49.95 41.26
N LEU A 463 39.91 49.51 42.28
CA LEU A 463 40.24 50.34 43.43
C LEU A 463 41.08 51.53 42.92
N PRO A 464 40.69 52.77 43.19
CA PRO A 464 41.49 53.94 42.83
C PRO A 464 42.76 53.94 43.68
N ASN A 465 43.91 54.09 43.01
CA ASN A 465 45.22 54.33 43.64
C ASN A 465 45.32 55.75 44.21
#